data_AF-A0A2V8GQH1-F1
#
_entry.id   AF-A0A2V8GQH1-F1
#
_cell.length_a   1.000
_cell.length_b   1.000
_cell.length_c   1.000
_cell.angle_alpha   90.00
_cell.angle_beta   90.00
_cell.angle_gamma   90.00
#
_symmetry.space_group_name_H-M   'P 1'
#
loop_
_entity.id
_entity.type
_entity.pdbx_description
1 polymer ?
#
loop_
_entity_poly.entity_id
_entity_poly.type
_entity_poly.pdbx_seq_one_letter_code
_entity_poly.pdbx_strand_id
1 'polypeptide(L)'
;MRKQIVCALAIVTVALMARTAYIVHAQTATAAELRTQLSKSYDIVALAQGVALVPKAASSRVRMIQVINGAVTVDGDTLTAAQLRDRLGADAATIVQLTYLSAAEQRQLAGPESPAGAAATPATTAPPAPAPAPEPAPAPGTPARTISRDDVVRIGGGPITVAENERVDGDVVAIGGAVTVNGEVTGDVVAVGGGATLGPHAVVRGEVTTVGGPLRRDPQAQVFGKVNEVGIGGNVAGLPPNMNIPGLIFGSFASRVGRLTTTIARVLMFMLFALIVTAVGHRPVQEVAARILAEPVRMGLMGLLAEILFVPVLCVTVLALLISIIGIPLLILVPFAIILMGVVMLVGYTAAAHLAGGWALERIGRTERNPYFVVTIGIVAIAGLTLLGRLLAIALGGFGAPLYIVGYLIEYLAWTVGFGAAIQTWIRMRRGPAVPPLSTAAPAPGPA
;
A
#
# COMPACT_ATOMS: atom_id res chain seq x y z
N MET A 1 35.19 -10.38 -5.52
CA MET A 1 33.86 -10.46 -4.87
C MET A 1 33.16 -9.10 -4.74
N ARG A 2 33.75 -8.07 -4.13
CA ARG A 2 33.11 -6.74 -3.96
C ARG A 2 32.77 -5.97 -5.25
N LYS A 3 33.63 -6.03 -6.28
CA LYS A 3 33.36 -5.41 -7.60
C LYS A 3 32.20 -6.08 -8.35
N GLN A 4 31.99 -7.38 -8.15
CA GLN A 4 30.86 -8.11 -8.73
C GLN A 4 29.54 -7.75 -8.05
N ILE A 5 29.55 -7.47 -6.75
CA ILE A 5 28.35 -7.04 -6.01
C ILE A 5 27.93 -5.62 -6.43
N VAL A 6 28.88 -4.72 -6.68
CA VAL A 6 28.58 -3.35 -7.13
C VAL A 6 28.11 -3.31 -8.58
N CYS A 7 28.73 -4.09 -9.48
CA CYS A 7 28.19 -4.27 -10.83
C CYS A 7 26.82 -4.95 -10.81
N ALA A 8 26.59 -5.92 -9.93
CA ALA A 8 25.28 -6.54 -9.77
C ALA A 8 24.23 -5.53 -9.27
N LEU A 9 24.57 -4.65 -8.32
CA LEU A 9 23.64 -3.64 -7.81
C LEU A 9 23.30 -2.57 -8.87
N ALA A 10 24.28 -2.16 -9.68
CA ALA A 10 24.11 -1.22 -10.79
C ALA A 10 23.29 -1.84 -11.94
N ILE A 11 23.55 -3.10 -12.30
CA ILE A 11 22.75 -3.84 -13.27
C ILE A 11 21.33 -4.07 -12.76
N VAL A 12 21.15 -4.33 -11.45
CA VAL A 12 19.82 -4.47 -10.83
C VAL A 12 19.05 -3.16 -10.84
N THR A 13 19.71 -2.01 -10.64
CA THR A 13 19.04 -0.69 -10.69
C THR A 13 18.71 -0.25 -12.11
N VAL A 14 19.61 -0.48 -13.08
CA VAL A 14 19.31 -0.24 -14.50
C VAL A 14 18.24 -1.19 -15.02
N ALA A 15 18.25 -2.46 -14.59
CA ALA A 15 17.19 -3.41 -14.88
C ALA A 15 15.86 -3.01 -14.21
N LEU A 16 15.89 -2.43 -13.00
CA LEU A 16 14.68 -1.92 -12.33
C LEU A 16 14.07 -0.74 -13.09
N MET A 17 14.90 0.18 -13.61
CA MET A 17 14.47 1.34 -14.40
C MET A 17 14.04 0.97 -15.83
N ALA A 18 14.73 0.03 -16.47
CA ALA A 18 14.30 -0.51 -17.76
C ALA A 18 12.98 -1.31 -17.62
N ARG A 19 12.75 -1.95 -16.48
CA ARG A 19 11.54 -2.72 -16.19
C ARG A 19 10.35 -1.83 -15.82
N THR A 20 10.55 -0.69 -15.15
CA THR A 20 9.47 0.30 -14.99
C THR A 20 9.08 0.95 -16.32
N ALA A 21 10.04 1.22 -17.20
CA ALA A 21 9.76 1.65 -18.58
C ALA A 21 9.03 0.57 -19.41
N TYR A 22 9.42 -0.71 -19.24
CA TYR A 22 8.72 -1.86 -19.86
C TYR A 22 7.30 -2.04 -19.33
N ILE A 23 7.05 -1.83 -18.03
CA ILE A 23 5.71 -1.95 -17.43
C ILE A 23 4.78 -0.83 -17.92
N VAL A 24 5.30 0.38 -18.17
CA VAL A 24 4.53 1.48 -18.78
C VAL A 24 4.22 1.18 -20.26
N HIS A 25 5.13 0.54 -20.99
CA HIS A 25 4.87 0.08 -22.37
C HIS A 25 3.96 -1.18 -22.43
N ALA A 26 3.97 -2.03 -21.39
CA ALA A 26 3.20 -3.28 -21.34
C ALA A 26 1.72 -3.08 -20.98
N GLN A 27 1.32 -1.90 -20.49
CA GLN A 27 -0.09 -1.55 -20.29
C GLN A 27 -0.78 -0.99 -21.54
N THR A 28 -0.05 -0.78 -22.64
CA THR A 28 -0.59 -0.28 -23.92
C THR A 28 -0.42 -1.26 -25.06
N ALA A 29 -0.35 -2.58 -24.79
CA ALA A 29 -0.37 -3.55 -25.87
C ALA A 29 -1.78 -3.57 -26.47
N THR A 30 -1.92 -3.11 -27.71
CA THR A 30 -3.24 -3.06 -28.37
C THR A 30 -3.69 -4.48 -28.71
N ALA A 31 -5.01 -4.75 -28.76
CA ALA A 31 -5.55 -6.07 -29.09
C ALA A 31 -4.98 -6.67 -30.40
N ALA A 32 -4.53 -5.81 -31.33
CA ALA A 32 -3.85 -6.16 -32.57
C ALA A 32 -2.43 -6.76 -32.35
N GLU A 33 -1.67 -6.23 -31.40
CA GLU A 33 -0.34 -6.73 -31.06
C GLU A 33 -0.43 -8.10 -30.35
N LEU A 34 -1.39 -8.24 -29.42
CA LEU A 34 -1.68 -9.52 -28.76
C LEU A 34 -2.05 -10.60 -29.77
N ARG A 35 -2.90 -10.28 -30.76
CA ARG A 35 -3.29 -11.21 -31.82
C ARG A 35 -2.08 -11.70 -32.61
N THR A 36 -1.22 -10.77 -33.04
CA THR A 36 -0.02 -11.08 -33.83
C THR A 36 0.97 -11.96 -33.08
N GLN A 37 1.05 -11.78 -31.76
CA GLN A 37 1.91 -12.59 -30.90
C GLN A 37 1.33 -13.99 -30.66
N LEU A 38 0.02 -14.11 -30.45
CA LEU A 38 -0.68 -15.37 -30.21
C LEU A 38 -0.78 -16.24 -31.47
N SER A 39 -1.01 -15.63 -32.64
CA SER A 39 -1.17 -16.35 -33.92
C SER A 39 0.10 -17.08 -34.38
N LYS A 40 1.28 -16.71 -33.83
CA LYS A 40 2.56 -17.37 -34.09
C LYS A 40 2.63 -18.78 -33.49
N SER A 41 2.03 -18.97 -32.32
CA SER A 41 2.13 -20.22 -31.56
C SER A 41 0.80 -20.99 -31.47
N TYR A 42 -0.33 -20.30 -31.66
CA TYR A 42 -1.67 -20.84 -31.47
C TYR A 42 -2.60 -20.48 -32.64
N ASP A 43 -3.50 -21.39 -33.00
CA ASP A 43 -4.69 -21.08 -33.79
C ASP A 43 -5.80 -20.60 -32.87
N ILE A 44 -6.36 -19.44 -33.19
CA ILE A 44 -7.35 -18.74 -32.38
C ILE A 44 -8.73 -19.04 -32.95
N VAL A 45 -9.59 -19.71 -32.17
CA VAL A 45 -10.96 -20.09 -32.56
C VAL A 45 -11.95 -19.34 -31.69
N ALA A 46 -12.91 -18.65 -32.32
CA ALA A 46 -13.96 -17.94 -31.59
C ALA A 46 -14.96 -18.93 -30.98
N LEU A 47 -15.31 -18.72 -29.70
CA LEU A 47 -16.39 -19.42 -29.01
C LEU A 47 -17.56 -18.44 -28.76
N ALA A 48 -18.76 -18.97 -28.55
CA ALA A 48 -19.95 -18.13 -28.25
C ALA A 48 -19.73 -17.20 -27.04
N GLN A 49 -18.97 -17.67 -26.03
CA GLN A 49 -18.69 -16.94 -24.79
C GLN A 49 -17.19 -16.77 -24.49
N GLY A 50 -16.32 -16.77 -25.51
CA GLY A 50 -14.87 -16.60 -25.29
C GLY A 50 -14.01 -16.97 -26.49
N VAL A 51 -12.78 -17.43 -26.22
CA VAL A 51 -11.81 -17.85 -27.24
C VAL A 51 -11.15 -19.16 -26.85
N ALA A 52 -11.01 -20.07 -27.81
CA ALA A 52 -10.16 -21.25 -27.71
C ALA A 52 -8.84 -21.02 -28.46
N LEU A 53 -7.74 -21.41 -27.83
CA LEU A 53 -6.40 -21.42 -28.39
C LEU A 53 -5.97 -22.88 -28.57
N VAL A 54 -5.64 -23.25 -29.81
CA VAL A 54 -5.14 -24.57 -30.18
C VAL A 54 -3.66 -24.44 -30.56
N PRO A 55 -2.72 -25.07 -29.84
CA PRO A 55 -1.29 -24.94 -30.14
C PRO A 55 -0.94 -25.56 -31.50
N LYS A 56 -0.13 -24.85 -32.29
CA LYS A 56 0.33 -25.30 -33.62
C LYS A 56 1.39 -26.39 -33.56
N ALA A 57 2.08 -26.52 -32.43
CA ALA A 57 3.14 -27.52 -32.23
C ALA A 57 2.55 -28.85 -31.71
N ALA A 58 2.78 -29.93 -32.47
CA ALA A 58 2.30 -31.28 -32.18
C ALA A 58 2.88 -31.91 -30.89
N SER A 59 3.91 -31.29 -30.28
CA SER A 59 4.57 -31.72 -29.04
C SER A 59 4.19 -30.88 -27.80
N SER A 60 3.18 -30.03 -27.90
CA SER A 60 2.69 -29.25 -26.77
C SER A 60 2.03 -30.15 -25.71
N ARG A 61 2.38 -29.94 -24.44
CA ARG A 61 1.86 -30.69 -23.28
C ARG A 61 0.38 -30.42 -23.00
N VAL A 62 -0.24 -29.57 -23.81
CA VAL A 62 -1.57 -28.97 -23.65
C VAL A 62 -2.26 -29.08 -25.01
N ARG A 63 -3.48 -29.61 -25.08
CA ARG A 63 -4.20 -29.81 -26.35
C ARG A 63 -5.12 -28.64 -26.69
N MET A 64 -5.73 -28.03 -25.69
CA MET A 64 -6.65 -26.91 -25.89
C MET A 64 -6.71 -26.03 -24.65
N ILE A 65 -6.63 -24.72 -24.87
CA ILE A 65 -6.79 -23.71 -23.83
C ILE A 65 -8.05 -22.92 -24.17
N GLN A 66 -9.02 -22.85 -23.27
CA GLN A 66 -10.22 -22.03 -23.45
C GLN A 66 -10.24 -20.94 -22.39
N VAL A 67 -10.58 -19.74 -22.83
CA VAL A 67 -10.76 -18.57 -21.98
C VAL A 67 -12.20 -18.15 -22.11
N ILE A 68 -12.99 -18.35 -21.05
CA ILE A 68 -14.43 -18.09 -21.01
C ILE A 68 -14.72 -17.32 -19.71
N ASN A 69 -15.32 -16.13 -19.81
CA ASN A 69 -15.72 -15.30 -18.65
C ASN A 69 -14.61 -15.09 -17.58
N GLY A 70 -13.36 -14.95 -18.03
CA GLY A 70 -12.22 -14.74 -17.13
C GLY A 70 -11.66 -16.01 -16.46
N ALA A 71 -12.24 -17.19 -16.73
CA ALA A 71 -11.69 -18.48 -16.32
C ALA A 71 -10.88 -19.09 -17.46
N VAL A 72 -9.70 -19.63 -17.13
CA VAL A 72 -8.83 -20.34 -18.08
C VAL A 72 -8.94 -21.83 -17.82
N THR A 73 -9.51 -22.56 -18.76
CA THR A 73 -9.57 -24.02 -18.75
C THR A 73 -8.53 -24.60 -19.69
N VAL A 74 -7.73 -25.54 -19.19
CA VAL A 74 -6.67 -26.21 -19.95
C VAL A 74 -7.00 -27.69 -19.99
N ASP A 75 -7.28 -28.23 -21.17
CA ASP A 75 -7.68 -29.64 -21.37
C ASP A 75 -8.87 -30.11 -20.52
N GLY A 76 -9.75 -29.18 -20.12
CA GLY A 76 -10.94 -29.44 -19.31
C GLY A 76 -10.80 -29.08 -17.82
N ASP A 77 -9.58 -28.80 -17.33
CA ASP A 77 -9.35 -28.38 -15.95
C ASP A 77 -9.37 -26.85 -15.83
N THR A 78 -10.22 -26.28 -14.96
CA THR A 78 -10.15 -24.86 -14.57
C THR A 78 -8.93 -24.63 -13.67
N LEU A 79 -7.97 -23.83 -14.14
CA LEU A 79 -6.74 -23.57 -13.40
C LEU A 79 -6.72 -22.15 -12.82
N THR A 80 -6.19 -22.03 -11.60
CA THR A 80 -5.90 -20.72 -11.00
C THR A 80 -4.68 -20.06 -11.68
N ALA A 81 -4.56 -18.73 -11.59
CA ALA A 81 -3.47 -17.99 -12.23
C ALA A 81 -2.05 -18.42 -11.79
N ALA A 82 -1.91 -19.01 -10.59
CA ALA A 82 -0.65 -19.58 -10.12
C ALA A 82 -0.34 -20.92 -10.80
N GLN A 83 -1.33 -21.80 -10.93
CA GLN A 83 -1.20 -23.12 -11.57
C GLN A 83 -1.01 -23.01 -13.10
N LEU A 84 -1.58 -21.97 -13.70
CA LEU A 84 -1.39 -21.67 -15.13
C LEU A 84 0.08 -21.36 -15.45
N ARG A 85 0.80 -20.68 -14.54
CA ARG A 85 2.22 -20.31 -14.70
C ARG A 85 3.14 -21.52 -14.62
N ASP A 86 2.84 -22.46 -13.73
CA ASP A 86 3.63 -23.70 -13.59
C ASP A 86 3.40 -24.67 -14.76
N ARG A 87 2.22 -24.68 -15.39
CA ARG A 87 1.92 -25.56 -16.53
C ARG A 87 2.29 -24.99 -17.90
N LEU A 88 2.13 -23.68 -18.11
CA LEU A 88 2.33 -23.04 -19.43
C LEU A 88 3.59 -22.18 -19.52
N GLY A 89 4.32 -21.98 -18.43
CA GLY A 89 5.61 -21.27 -18.43
C GLY A 89 5.52 -19.86 -19.01
N ALA A 90 6.32 -19.57 -20.04
CA ALA A 90 6.42 -18.24 -20.65
C ALA A 90 5.10 -17.77 -21.33
N ASP A 91 4.27 -18.71 -21.80
CA ASP A 91 3.02 -18.40 -22.52
C ASP A 91 1.87 -18.01 -21.56
N ALA A 92 2.00 -18.33 -20.26
CA ALA A 92 1.00 -18.03 -19.25
C ALA A 92 0.75 -16.52 -19.09
N ALA A 93 1.77 -15.68 -19.30
CA ALA A 93 1.64 -14.23 -19.18
C ALA A 93 0.72 -13.66 -20.27
N THR A 94 0.82 -14.16 -21.50
CA THR A 94 -0.01 -13.73 -22.64
C THR A 94 -1.45 -14.22 -22.50
N ILE A 95 -1.65 -15.44 -21.98
CA ILE A 95 -2.98 -16.00 -21.73
C ILE A 95 -3.70 -15.26 -20.59
N VAL A 96 -2.95 -14.84 -19.55
CA VAL A 96 -3.51 -14.01 -18.47
C VAL A 96 -3.94 -12.62 -18.99
N GLN A 97 -3.25 -12.06 -19.99
CA GLN A 97 -3.66 -10.81 -20.62
C GLN A 97 -4.97 -10.95 -21.41
N LEU A 98 -5.20 -12.08 -22.09
CA LEU A 98 -6.49 -12.39 -22.72
C LEU A 98 -7.64 -12.39 -21.71
N THR A 99 -7.41 -12.87 -20.49
CA THR A 99 -8.41 -12.93 -19.41
C THR A 99 -8.94 -11.55 -18.98
N TYR A 100 -8.16 -10.48 -19.22
CA TYR A 100 -8.57 -9.11 -18.93
C TYR A 100 -9.32 -8.43 -20.08
N LEU A 101 -9.33 -9.02 -21.29
CA LEU A 101 -10.09 -8.50 -22.42
C LEU A 101 -11.58 -8.86 -22.29
N SER A 102 -12.46 -7.96 -22.71
CA SER A 102 -13.89 -8.24 -22.75
C SER A 102 -14.22 -9.35 -23.75
N ALA A 103 -15.34 -10.05 -23.56
CA ALA A 103 -15.76 -11.11 -24.48
C ALA A 103 -15.95 -10.61 -25.93
N ALA A 104 -16.24 -9.31 -26.12
CA ALA A 104 -16.33 -8.69 -27.44
C ALA A 104 -14.95 -8.51 -28.09
N GLU A 105 -13.96 -8.03 -27.33
CA GLU A 105 -12.57 -7.87 -27.79
C GLU A 105 -11.89 -9.23 -28.03
N GLN A 106 -12.15 -10.22 -27.17
CA GLN A 106 -11.70 -11.60 -27.37
C GLN A 106 -12.22 -12.18 -28.70
N ARG A 107 -13.47 -11.93 -29.08
CA ARG A 107 -13.99 -12.37 -30.40
C ARG A 107 -13.34 -11.64 -31.57
N GLN A 108 -12.97 -10.36 -31.40
CA GLN A 108 -12.25 -9.60 -32.42
C GLN A 108 -10.84 -10.14 -32.69
N LEU A 109 -10.21 -10.83 -31.73
CA LEU A 109 -8.93 -11.54 -31.95
C LEU A 109 -9.05 -12.70 -32.96
N ALA A 110 -10.24 -13.29 -33.11
CA ALA A 110 -10.49 -14.43 -34.00
C ALA A 110 -11.14 -14.04 -35.35
N GLY A 111 -11.78 -12.87 -35.45
CA GLY A 111 -12.48 -12.41 -36.65
C GLY A 111 -11.54 -11.78 -37.70
N PRO A 112 -11.86 -11.78 -39.01
CA PRO A 112 -11.12 -10.98 -40.00
C PRO A 112 -11.31 -9.48 -39.76
N GLU A 113 -10.30 -8.66 -40.07
CA GLU A 113 -10.36 -7.19 -39.96
C GLU A 113 -11.66 -6.65 -40.57
N SER A 114 -12.40 -5.84 -39.82
CA SER A 114 -13.40 -4.96 -40.40
C SER A 114 -13.24 -3.57 -39.77
N PRO A 115 -12.98 -2.52 -40.57
CA PRO A 115 -12.77 -1.19 -40.05
C PRO A 115 -14.10 -0.56 -39.60
N ALA A 116 -13.98 0.33 -38.63
CA ALA A 116 -14.95 1.31 -38.14
C ALA A 116 -16.34 1.40 -38.82
N GLY A 117 -17.38 1.27 -37.99
CA GLY A 117 -18.63 2.02 -38.12
C GLY A 117 -19.70 1.43 -39.03
N ALA A 118 -20.73 0.83 -38.45
CA ALA A 118 -22.11 0.97 -38.92
C ALA A 118 -23.09 0.45 -37.87
N ALA A 119 -24.12 1.25 -37.63
CA ALA A 119 -25.24 0.97 -36.75
C ALA A 119 -26.22 -0.05 -37.34
N ALA A 120 -27.04 -0.60 -36.45
CA ALA A 120 -28.44 -1.02 -36.64
C ALA A 120 -28.75 -2.23 -37.55
N THR A 121 -29.28 -3.30 -36.93
CA THR A 121 -30.72 -3.72 -36.96
C THR A 121 -30.81 -5.26 -36.77
N PRO A 122 -31.78 -5.79 -35.98
CA PRO A 122 -31.95 -7.23 -35.80
C PRO A 122 -32.71 -7.85 -36.97
N ALA A 123 -32.21 -8.96 -37.50
CA ALA A 123 -32.92 -9.80 -38.47
C ALA A 123 -33.42 -11.09 -37.81
N THR A 124 -34.73 -11.30 -37.96
CA THR A 124 -35.56 -12.45 -37.60
C THR A 124 -35.26 -13.70 -38.46
N THR A 125 -35.75 -14.86 -37.98
CA THR A 125 -35.90 -16.22 -38.57
C THR A 125 -34.82 -17.22 -38.10
N ALA A 126 -35.09 -18.45 -37.65
CA ALA A 126 -36.28 -19.31 -37.73
C ALA A 126 -36.42 -20.33 -36.54
N PRO A 127 -37.65 -20.80 -36.23
CA PRO A 127 -38.02 -21.81 -35.21
C PRO A 127 -37.29 -23.17 -35.16
N PRO A 128 -37.28 -23.82 -33.96
CA PRO A 128 -37.32 -25.27 -33.82
C PRO A 128 -38.69 -25.79 -33.36
N ALA A 129 -39.01 -27.00 -33.81
CA ALA A 129 -40.23 -27.78 -33.60
C ALA A 129 -40.40 -28.28 -32.14
N PRO A 130 -41.60 -28.77 -31.74
CA PRO A 130 -42.10 -28.73 -30.37
C PRO A 130 -41.54 -29.84 -29.47
N ALA A 131 -41.12 -29.46 -28.26
CA ALA A 131 -40.81 -30.37 -27.16
C ALA A 131 -42.10 -30.73 -26.38
N PRO A 132 -42.16 -31.92 -25.73
CA PRO A 132 -43.36 -32.40 -25.04
C PRO A 132 -43.69 -31.59 -23.78
N ALA A 133 -44.97 -31.52 -23.45
CA ALA A 133 -45.55 -30.71 -22.38
C ALA A 133 -44.93 -30.97 -20.99
N PRO A 134 -44.81 -29.94 -20.13
CA PRO A 134 -44.42 -30.12 -18.74
C PRO A 134 -45.56 -30.74 -17.92
N GLU A 135 -45.18 -31.62 -17.00
CA GLU A 135 -46.02 -32.23 -15.97
C GLU A 135 -46.66 -31.15 -15.06
N PRO A 136 -47.90 -31.33 -14.56
CA PRO A 136 -48.60 -30.29 -13.81
C PRO A 136 -47.91 -29.95 -12.49
N ALA A 137 -47.72 -28.66 -12.23
CA ALA A 137 -47.20 -28.15 -10.96
C ALA A 137 -48.11 -28.57 -9.77
N PRO A 138 -47.54 -28.94 -8.61
CA PRO A 138 -48.31 -29.08 -7.38
C PRO A 138 -48.84 -27.71 -6.91
N ALA A 139 -50.03 -27.73 -6.30
CA ALA A 139 -50.90 -26.59 -6.01
C ALA A 139 -50.24 -25.43 -5.22
N PRO A 140 -50.74 -24.18 -5.36
CA PRO A 140 -50.21 -23.02 -4.64
C PRO A 140 -50.46 -23.15 -3.14
N GLY A 141 -49.37 -23.27 -2.39
CA GLY A 141 -49.36 -23.00 -0.96
C GLY A 141 -49.69 -21.53 -0.69
N THR A 142 -50.49 -21.29 0.32
CA THR A 142 -50.88 -19.98 0.89
C THR A 142 -49.74 -18.95 0.81
N PRO A 143 -49.96 -17.71 0.30
CA PRO A 143 -48.90 -16.71 0.24
C PRO A 143 -48.41 -16.42 1.66
N ALA A 144 -47.16 -16.79 1.92
CA ALA A 144 -46.46 -16.39 3.14
C ALA A 144 -46.50 -14.86 3.21
N ARG A 145 -46.86 -14.30 4.37
CA ARG A 145 -46.81 -12.84 4.58
C ARG A 145 -45.38 -12.37 4.27
N THR A 146 -45.24 -11.59 3.19
CA THR A 146 -44.01 -10.89 2.87
C THR A 146 -43.78 -9.80 3.90
N ILE A 147 -42.68 -9.89 4.64
CA ILE A 147 -42.28 -8.86 5.60
C ILE A 147 -41.44 -7.84 4.82
N SER A 148 -42.00 -6.65 4.54
CA SER A 148 -41.23 -5.52 4.00
C SER A 148 -40.47 -4.81 5.11
N ARG A 149 -39.20 -4.53 4.89
CA ARG A 149 -38.37 -3.62 5.70
C ARG A 149 -37.73 -2.57 4.80
N ASP A 150 -37.49 -1.39 5.33
CA ASP A 150 -36.69 -0.35 4.67
C ASP A 150 -35.18 -0.66 4.86
N ASP A 151 -34.31 0.34 4.77
CA ASP A 151 -32.85 0.19 4.92
C ASP A 151 -32.44 -0.56 6.20
N VAL A 152 -31.51 -1.51 6.06
CA VAL A 152 -30.97 -2.30 7.16
C VAL A 152 -29.48 -2.07 7.31
N VAL A 153 -29.10 -1.27 8.31
CA VAL A 153 -27.69 -0.97 8.61
C VAL A 153 -27.30 -1.53 9.98
N ARG A 154 -26.23 -2.33 10.04
CA ARG A 154 -25.69 -2.88 11.29
C ARG A 154 -24.20 -2.64 11.41
N ILE A 155 -23.79 -2.05 12.53
CA ILE A 155 -22.39 -1.73 12.86
C ILE A 155 -22.02 -2.48 14.14
N GLY A 156 -20.91 -3.24 14.13
CA GLY A 156 -20.36 -3.86 15.34
C GLY A 156 -20.33 -5.39 15.38
N GLY A 157 -20.32 -6.07 14.22
CA GLY A 157 -19.97 -7.50 14.15
C GLY A 157 -21.11 -8.51 14.17
N GLY A 158 -22.36 -8.10 14.41
CA GLY A 158 -23.52 -9.00 14.35
C GLY A 158 -23.91 -9.38 12.92
N PRO A 159 -24.35 -10.63 12.64
CA PRO A 159 -24.79 -11.03 11.31
C PRO A 159 -26.14 -10.40 10.94
N ILE A 160 -26.36 -10.17 9.66
CA ILE A 160 -27.66 -9.78 9.08
C ILE A 160 -28.17 -10.97 8.25
N THR A 161 -29.40 -11.41 8.51
CA THR A 161 -30.05 -12.45 7.71
C THR A 161 -31.37 -11.92 7.17
N VAL A 162 -31.51 -11.91 5.85
CA VAL A 162 -32.78 -11.63 5.14
C VAL A 162 -33.41 -12.97 4.78
N ALA A 163 -34.57 -13.25 5.36
CA ALA A 163 -35.28 -14.52 5.13
C ALA A 163 -35.94 -14.58 3.74
N GLU A 164 -36.32 -15.78 3.28
CA GLU A 164 -36.94 -15.98 1.96
C GLU A 164 -38.29 -15.25 1.80
N ASN A 165 -39.04 -15.12 2.89
CA ASN A 165 -40.29 -14.37 2.94
C ASN A 165 -40.10 -12.89 3.32
N GLU A 166 -38.88 -12.38 3.28
CA GLU A 166 -38.53 -11.02 3.62
C GLU A 166 -38.09 -10.24 2.38
N ARG A 167 -38.59 -9.01 2.28
CA ARG A 167 -38.23 -8.07 1.23
C ARG A 167 -37.67 -6.81 1.87
N VAL A 168 -36.49 -6.40 1.42
CA VAL A 168 -35.87 -5.15 1.84
C VAL A 168 -36.01 -4.13 0.72
N ASP A 169 -36.82 -3.10 0.94
CA ASP A 169 -37.05 -1.98 0.03
C ASP A 169 -36.00 -0.89 0.27
N GLY A 170 -34.72 -1.25 0.17
CA GLY A 170 -33.60 -0.39 0.52
C GLY A 170 -32.26 -1.11 0.51
N ASP A 171 -31.26 -0.48 1.13
CA ASP A 171 -29.88 -0.98 1.19
C ASP A 171 -29.64 -1.86 2.43
N VAL A 172 -28.82 -2.90 2.27
CA VAL A 172 -28.39 -3.78 3.35
C VAL A 172 -26.89 -3.60 3.57
N VAL A 173 -26.52 -2.96 4.69
CA VAL A 173 -25.12 -2.65 5.00
C VAL A 173 -24.70 -3.28 6.33
N ALA A 174 -23.75 -4.22 6.28
CA ALA A 174 -23.13 -4.81 7.48
C ALA A 174 -21.66 -4.42 7.61
N ILE A 175 -21.29 -3.83 8.75
CA ILE A 175 -19.91 -3.50 9.09
C ILE A 175 -19.43 -4.41 10.23
N GLY A 176 -18.50 -5.31 9.88
CA GLY A 176 -17.86 -6.30 10.74
C GLY A 176 -18.61 -7.64 10.87
N GLY A 177 -19.79 -7.78 10.26
CA GLY A 177 -20.65 -8.97 10.35
C GLY A 177 -20.91 -9.61 8.99
N ALA A 178 -21.35 -10.87 8.98
CA ALA A 178 -21.73 -11.59 7.77
C ALA A 178 -23.15 -11.23 7.31
N VAL A 179 -23.38 -11.19 6.00
CA VAL A 179 -24.71 -10.98 5.41
C VAL A 179 -25.18 -12.26 4.74
N THR A 180 -26.36 -12.74 5.10
CA THR A 180 -27.02 -13.88 4.44
C THR A 180 -28.32 -13.40 3.84
N VAL A 181 -28.47 -13.51 2.52
CA VAL A 181 -29.69 -13.11 1.81
C VAL A 181 -30.33 -14.34 1.19
N ASN A 182 -31.57 -14.64 1.59
CA ASN A 182 -32.40 -15.69 0.99
C ASN A 182 -33.68 -15.13 0.34
N GLY A 183 -34.03 -13.87 0.62
CA GLY A 183 -35.19 -13.17 0.07
C GLY A 183 -34.85 -12.10 -0.96
N GLU A 184 -35.65 -11.04 -1.02
CA GLU A 184 -35.52 -9.96 -2.01
C GLU A 184 -34.89 -8.70 -1.39
N VAL A 185 -33.90 -8.10 -2.07
CA VAL A 185 -33.32 -6.81 -1.73
C VAL A 185 -33.40 -5.90 -2.96
N THR A 186 -34.09 -4.77 -2.81
CA THR A 186 -34.32 -3.82 -3.91
C THR A 186 -33.11 -2.89 -4.13
N GLY A 187 -32.36 -2.57 -3.07
CA GLY A 187 -31.15 -1.74 -3.12
C GLY A 187 -29.85 -2.54 -3.16
N ASP A 188 -28.78 -1.93 -2.65
CA ASP A 188 -27.43 -2.47 -2.65
C ASP A 188 -27.15 -3.35 -1.42
N VAL A 189 -26.33 -4.39 -1.59
CA VAL A 189 -25.87 -5.26 -0.50
C VAL A 189 -24.39 -5.04 -0.27
N VAL A 190 -24.03 -4.47 0.88
CA VAL A 190 -22.65 -4.14 1.24
C VAL A 190 -22.23 -4.86 2.52
N ALA A 191 -21.23 -5.74 2.41
CA ALA A 191 -20.62 -6.42 3.56
C ALA A 191 -19.16 -5.99 3.73
N VAL A 192 -18.83 -5.29 4.81
CA VAL A 192 -17.48 -4.79 5.10
C VAL A 192 -16.86 -5.56 6.26
N GLY A 193 -15.76 -6.28 6.02
CA GLY A 193 -15.04 -7.07 7.03
C GLY A 193 -15.69 -8.41 7.40
N GLY A 194 -16.78 -8.79 6.72
CA GLY A 194 -17.47 -10.08 6.82
C GLY A 194 -17.81 -10.64 5.44
N GLY A 195 -18.22 -11.90 5.36
CA GLY A 195 -18.62 -12.53 4.10
C GLY A 195 -20.09 -12.28 3.75
N ALA A 196 -20.44 -12.43 2.47
CA ALA A 196 -21.83 -12.41 2.03
C ALA A 196 -22.21 -13.77 1.42
N THR A 197 -23.40 -14.29 1.77
CA THR A 197 -23.95 -15.54 1.25
C THR A 197 -25.31 -15.27 0.63
N LEU A 198 -25.44 -15.51 -0.67
CA LEU A 198 -26.69 -15.44 -1.44
C LEU A 198 -27.23 -16.85 -1.60
N GLY A 199 -28.40 -17.13 -1.02
CA GLY A 199 -29.10 -18.41 -1.15
C GLY A 199 -29.83 -18.58 -2.50
N PRO A 200 -30.45 -19.74 -2.74
CA PRO A 200 -31.04 -20.09 -4.04
C PRO A 200 -32.23 -19.21 -4.44
N HIS A 201 -32.94 -18.64 -3.47
CA HIS A 201 -34.07 -17.74 -3.70
C HIS A 201 -33.70 -16.24 -3.57
N ALA A 202 -32.41 -15.93 -3.44
CA ALA A 202 -31.94 -14.57 -3.27
C ALA A 202 -32.11 -13.74 -4.56
N VAL A 203 -32.78 -12.59 -4.45
CA VAL A 203 -32.96 -11.63 -5.54
C VAL A 203 -32.43 -10.28 -5.09
N VAL A 204 -31.33 -9.82 -5.69
CA VAL A 204 -30.74 -8.51 -5.42
C VAL A 204 -30.85 -7.65 -6.67
N ARG A 205 -31.60 -6.55 -6.59
CA ARG A 205 -31.79 -5.63 -7.71
C ARG A 205 -30.64 -4.63 -7.87
N GLY A 206 -29.99 -4.24 -6.78
CA GLY A 206 -28.80 -3.39 -6.78
C GLY A 206 -27.48 -4.14 -6.95
N GLU A 207 -26.40 -3.49 -6.55
CA GLU A 207 -25.04 -4.02 -6.56
C GLU A 207 -24.75 -4.85 -5.31
N VAL A 208 -23.88 -5.87 -5.45
CA VAL A 208 -23.38 -6.66 -4.32
C VAL A 208 -21.90 -6.35 -4.17
N THR A 209 -21.53 -5.73 -3.06
CA THR A 209 -20.15 -5.38 -2.73
C THR A 209 -19.71 -6.07 -1.44
N THR A 210 -18.69 -6.92 -1.54
CA THR A 210 -18.02 -7.49 -0.36
C THR A 210 -16.63 -6.92 -0.23
N VAL A 211 -16.27 -6.45 0.97
CA VAL A 211 -14.95 -5.89 1.27
C VAL A 211 -14.29 -6.74 2.34
N GLY A 212 -13.34 -7.59 1.95
CA GLY A 212 -12.53 -8.36 2.90
C GLY A 212 -13.11 -9.66 3.44
N GLY A 213 -14.23 -10.13 2.90
CA GLY A 213 -14.80 -11.44 3.20
C GLY A 213 -15.28 -12.13 1.92
N PRO A 214 -15.42 -13.47 1.94
CA PRO A 214 -15.79 -14.23 0.75
C PRO A 214 -17.23 -13.95 0.34
N LEU A 215 -17.48 -13.84 -0.96
CA LEU A 215 -18.82 -13.88 -1.53
C LEU A 215 -19.16 -15.31 -1.96
N ARG A 216 -20.18 -15.90 -1.36
CA ARG A 216 -20.75 -17.19 -1.79
C ARG A 216 -22.09 -16.95 -2.43
N ARG A 217 -22.17 -17.21 -3.74
CA ARG A 217 -23.40 -17.08 -4.52
C ARG A 217 -23.88 -18.45 -4.94
N ASP A 218 -25.12 -18.78 -4.57
CA ASP A 218 -25.81 -19.94 -5.10
C ASP A 218 -26.12 -19.75 -6.61
N PRO A 219 -26.00 -20.79 -7.46
CA PRO A 219 -26.31 -20.69 -8.88
C PRO A 219 -27.72 -20.16 -9.21
N GLN A 220 -28.68 -20.34 -8.31
CA GLN A 220 -30.06 -19.87 -8.50
C GLN A 220 -30.27 -18.41 -8.07
N ALA A 221 -29.30 -17.80 -7.37
CA ALA A 221 -29.36 -16.42 -6.92
C ALA A 221 -29.29 -15.44 -8.11
N GLN A 222 -30.18 -14.44 -8.13
CA GLN A 222 -30.25 -13.43 -9.17
C GLN A 222 -29.73 -12.09 -8.66
N VAL A 223 -28.69 -11.57 -9.31
CA VAL A 223 -28.13 -10.23 -9.03
C VAL A 223 -28.22 -9.43 -10.32
N PHE A 224 -28.99 -8.34 -10.30
CA PHE A 224 -29.20 -7.48 -11.47
C PHE A 224 -28.14 -6.38 -11.60
N GLY A 225 -27.53 -5.96 -10.49
CA GLY A 225 -26.40 -5.03 -10.50
C GLY A 225 -25.03 -5.70 -10.65
N LYS A 226 -23.97 -4.92 -10.40
CA LYS A 226 -22.58 -5.40 -10.44
C LYS A 226 -22.25 -6.20 -9.20
N VAL A 227 -21.39 -7.21 -9.36
CA VAL A 227 -20.84 -8.00 -8.26
C VAL A 227 -19.38 -7.61 -8.09
N ASN A 228 -19.09 -6.90 -7.01
CA ASN A 228 -17.75 -6.41 -6.69
C ASN A 228 -17.22 -7.13 -5.44
N GLU A 229 -16.31 -8.07 -5.63
CA GLU A 229 -15.55 -8.67 -4.54
C GLU A 229 -14.23 -7.92 -4.38
N VAL A 230 -14.19 -7.02 -3.40
CA VAL A 230 -12.98 -6.29 -3.02
C VAL A 230 -12.25 -7.11 -1.97
N GLY A 231 -11.42 -8.04 -2.44
CA GLY A 231 -10.56 -8.85 -1.58
C GLY A 231 -9.56 -7.97 -0.81
N ILE A 232 -9.56 -8.08 0.53
CA ILE A 232 -8.45 -7.58 1.36
C ILE A 232 -7.30 -8.58 1.22
N GLY A 233 -6.61 -8.51 0.09
CA GLY A 233 -5.58 -9.46 -0.33
C GLY A 233 -5.25 -9.41 -1.82
N GLY A 234 -6.05 -8.71 -2.63
CA GLY A 234 -5.74 -8.46 -4.04
C GLY A 234 -4.69 -7.36 -4.21
N ASN A 235 -3.61 -7.65 -4.95
CA ASN A 235 -2.65 -6.65 -5.36
C ASN A 235 -3.38 -5.49 -6.05
N VAL A 236 -3.29 -4.30 -5.46
CA VAL A 236 -3.73 -3.07 -6.11
C VAL A 236 -2.88 -2.90 -7.37
N ALA A 237 -3.52 -2.86 -8.53
CA ALA A 237 -2.83 -2.74 -9.81
C ALA A 237 -1.92 -1.50 -9.78
N GLY A 238 -0.61 -1.71 -9.97
CA GLY A 238 0.41 -0.64 -10.00
C GLY A 238 1.40 -0.62 -8.82
N LEU A 239 1.22 -1.46 -7.80
CA LEU A 239 2.16 -1.57 -6.67
C LEU A 239 3.03 -2.85 -6.76
N PRO A 240 4.31 -2.80 -6.34
CA PRO A 240 5.19 -3.96 -6.41
C PRO A 240 4.62 -5.11 -5.56
N PRO A 241 4.74 -6.39 -6.01
CA PRO A 241 4.13 -7.57 -5.38
C PRO A 241 4.63 -7.87 -3.96
N ASN A 242 5.52 -7.04 -3.42
CA ASN A 242 6.09 -7.14 -2.08
C ASN A 242 5.59 -6.03 -1.13
N MET A 243 4.69 -5.15 -1.57
CA MET A 243 4.15 -4.05 -0.76
C MET A 243 2.66 -4.27 -0.49
N ASN A 244 2.40 -5.02 0.57
CA ASN A 244 1.08 -5.31 1.10
C ASN A 244 0.48 -4.05 1.78
N ILE A 245 -0.11 -3.13 1.02
CA ILE A 245 -0.72 -1.90 1.56
C ILE A 245 -1.89 -2.19 2.53
N PRO A 246 -2.79 -3.17 2.27
CA PRO A 246 -3.80 -3.57 3.25
C PRO A 246 -3.18 -4.34 4.43
N GLY A 247 -2.06 -5.04 4.22
CA GLY A 247 -1.25 -5.58 5.30
C GLY A 247 -0.75 -4.48 6.23
N LEU A 248 -0.42 -3.30 5.70
CA LEU A 248 0.00 -2.12 6.46
C LEU A 248 -1.10 -1.52 7.36
N ILE A 249 -2.39 -1.76 7.07
CA ILE A 249 -3.53 -1.16 7.80
C ILE A 249 -4.37 -2.20 8.57
N PHE A 250 -4.58 -3.39 8.01
CA PHE A 250 -5.47 -4.45 8.52
C PHE A 250 -4.85 -5.85 8.57
N GLY A 251 -3.53 -6.00 8.37
CA GLY A 251 -2.87 -7.31 8.37
C GLY A 251 -3.21 -8.20 9.59
N SER A 252 -3.04 -9.51 9.44
CA SER A 252 -3.29 -10.54 10.46
C SER A 252 -2.70 -10.13 11.82
N PHE A 253 -3.32 -10.52 12.94
CA PHE A 253 -2.83 -10.21 14.30
C PHE A 253 -1.32 -10.43 14.45
N ALA A 254 -0.79 -11.52 13.88
CA ALA A 254 0.65 -11.79 13.81
C ALA A 254 1.49 -10.71 13.10
N SER A 255 0.99 -10.14 11.99
CA SER A 255 1.66 -9.03 11.27
C SER A 255 1.56 -7.69 12.03
N ARG A 256 0.50 -7.50 12.82
CA ARG A 256 0.33 -6.33 13.69
C ARG A 256 1.28 -6.40 14.88
N VAL A 257 1.36 -7.56 15.54
CA VAL A 257 2.34 -7.83 16.60
C VAL A 257 3.76 -7.72 16.05
N GLY A 258 4.06 -8.32 14.91
CA GLY A 258 5.40 -8.23 14.29
C GLY A 258 5.83 -6.80 13.99
N ARG A 259 4.92 -5.94 13.52
CA ARG A 259 5.21 -4.50 13.34
C ARG A 259 5.39 -3.77 14.65
N LEU A 260 4.62 -4.10 15.68
CA LEU A 260 4.85 -3.55 17.02
C LEU A 260 6.22 -3.97 17.55
N THR A 261 6.60 -5.24 17.39
CA THR A 261 7.92 -5.76 17.78
C THR A 261 9.05 -5.03 17.08
N THR A 262 8.98 -4.81 15.76
CA THR A 262 10.01 -4.04 15.04
C THR A 262 10.04 -2.58 15.48
N THR A 263 8.89 -2.00 15.84
CA THR A 263 8.82 -0.65 16.42
C THR A 263 9.55 -0.57 17.75
N ILE A 264 9.24 -1.50 18.66
CA ILE A 264 9.80 -1.56 20.00
C ILE A 264 11.31 -1.77 19.87
N ALA A 265 11.75 -2.72 19.04
CA ALA A 265 13.17 -2.97 18.78
C ALA A 265 13.87 -1.70 18.23
N ARG A 266 13.25 -0.99 17.29
CA ARG A 266 13.75 0.27 16.74
C ARG A 266 13.88 1.35 17.82
N VAL A 267 12.86 1.53 18.66
CA VAL A 267 12.85 2.52 19.74
C VAL A 267 13.92 2.18 20.80
N LEU A 268 14.03 0.90 21.19
CA LEU A 268 15.07 0.42 22.11
C LEU A 268 16.48 0.64 21.55
N MET A 269 16.68 0.37 20.26
CA MET A 269 17.95 0.63 19.59
C MET A 269 18.29 2.12 19.57
N PHE A 270 17.34 3.01 19.24
CA PHE A 270 17.58 4.46 19.28
C PHE A 270 17.78 4.98 20.70
N MET A 271 17.07 4.42 21.68
CA MET A 271 17.28 4.73 23.09
C MET A 271 18.69 4.36 23.53
N LEU A 272 19.17 3.16 23.19
CA LEU A 272 20.55 2.75 23.47
C LEU A 272 21.56 3.72 22.83
N PHE A 273 21.38 4.07 21.56
CA PHE A 273 22.25 5.01 20.86
C PHE A 273 22.26 6.41 21.48
N ALA A 274 21.09 6.95 21.84
CA ALA A 274 20.97 8.24 22.51
C ALA A 274 21.63 8.25 23.89
N LEU A 275 21.54 7.14 24.64
CA LEU A 275 22.25 6.97 25.91
C LEU A 275 23.76 6.94 25.72
N ILE A 276 24.26 6.23 24.69
CA ILE A 276 25.69 6.24 24.33
C ILE A 276 26.14 7.67 23.98
N VAL A 277 25.38 8.41 23.18
CA VAL A 277 25.69 9.81 22.85
C VAL A 277 25.74 10.68 24.10
N THR A 278 24.76 10.52 25.00
CA THR A 278 24.72 11.24 26.27
C THR A 278 25.92 10.89 27.15
N ALA A 279 26.38 9.63 27.13
CA ALA A 279 27.56 9.17 27.87
C ALA A 279 28.87 9.71 27.28
N VAL A 280 28.99 9.79 25.95
CA VAL A 280 30.20 10.28 25.26
C VAL A 280 30.38 11.79 25.44
N GLY A 281 29.28 12.56 25.54
CA GLY A 281 29.40 14.00 25.75
C GLY A 281 28.08 14.67 26.10
N HIS A 282 27.90 14.97 27.39
CA HIS A 282 26.73 15.74 27.84
C HIS A 282 26.75 17.20 27.36
N ARG A 283 27.93 17.83 27.29
CA ARG A 283 28.09 19.24 26.85
C ARG A 283 27.56 19.52 25.44
N PRO A 284 27.94 18.78 24.37
CA PRO A 284 27.41 19.05 23.05
C PRO A 284 25.88 18.88 22.98
N VAL A 285 25.30 17.95 23.74
CA VAL A 285 23.83 17.78 23.81
C VAL A 285 23.18 19.01 24.45
N GLN A 286 23.73 19.53 25.55
CA GLN A 286 23.22 20.74 26.22
C GLN A 286 23.36 22.00 25.34
N GLU A 287 24.48 22.17 24.64
CA GLU A 287 24.70 23.30 23.73
C GLU A 287 23.70 23.29 22.57
N VAL A 288 23.42 22.11 22.02
CA VAL A 288 22.41 21.94 20.96
C VAL A 288 21.00 22.20 21.53
N ALA A 289 20.69 21.70 22.72
CA ALA A 289 19.39 21.91 23.37
C ALA A 289 19.12 23.40 23.66
N ALA A 290 20.10 24.13 24.20
CA ALA A 290 19.99 25.56 24.47
C ALA A 290 19.66 26.38 23.21
N ARG A 291 20.15 25.96 22.04
CA ARG A 291 19.86 26.62 20.76
C ARG A 291 18.46 26.33 20.24
N ILE A 292 17.97 25.11 20.42
CA ILE A 292 16.59 24.75 20.07
C ILE A 292 15.62 25.61 20.87
N LEU A 293 15.91 25.88 22.16
CA LEU A 293 15.11 26.77 22.99
C LEU A 293 15.17 28.24 22.54
N ALA A 294 16.33 28.71 22.08
CA ALA A 294 16.51 30.10 21.67
C ALA A 294 15.77 30.43 20.35
N GLU A 295 15.87 29.55 19.34
CA GLU A 295 15.33 29.83 17.99
C GLU A 295 14.69 28.57 17.35
N PRO A 296 13.61 28.00 17.91
CA PRO A 296 13.09 26.69 17.50
C PRO A 296 12.67 26.64 16.02
N VAL A 297 11.97 27.67 15.56
CA VAL A 297 11.49 27.77 14.17
C VAL A 297 12.66 27.83 13.19
N ARG A 298 13.70 28.61 13.51
CA ARG A 298 14.88 28.75 12.66
C ARG A 298 15.68 27.45 12.59
N MET A 299 15.82 26.75 13.72
CA MET A 299 16.50 25.45 13.76
C MET A 299 15.73 24.39 12.97
N GLY A 300 14.39 24.38 13.07
CA GLY A 300 13.53 23.51 12.26
C GLY A 300 13.64 23.79 10.76
N LEU A 301 13.52 25.05 10.34
CA LEU A 301 13.65 25.43 8.92
C LEU A 301 15.03 25.11 8.35
N MET A 302 16.10 25.33 9.12
CA MET A 302 17.46 24.98 8.71
C MET A 302 17.66 23.46 8.61
N GLY A 303 17.09 22.70 9.54
CA GLY A 303 17.10 21.24 9.48
C GLY A 303 16.35 20.69 8.27
N LEU A 304 15.15 21.23 8.00
CA LEU A 304 14.35 20.86 6.83
C LEU A 304 15.06 21.21 5.52
N LEU A 305 15.64 22.41 5.42
CA LEU A 305 16.42 22.82 4.26
C LEU A 305 17.63 21.90 4.05
N ALA A 306 18.33 21.55 5.13
CA ALA A 306 19.47 20.64 5.07
C ALA A 306 19.04 19.24 4.63
N GLU A 307 17.92 18.72 5.11
CA GLU A 307 17.40 17.39 4.74
C GLU A 307 16.96 17.34 3.27
N ILE A 308 16.21 18.35 2.82
CA ILE A 308 15.76 18.46 1.41
C ILE A 308 16.97 18.56 0.47
N LEU A 309 17.99 19.32 0.84
CA LEU A 309 19.19 19.51 0.02
C LEU A 309 20.18 18.34 0.13
N PHE A 310 20.14 17.56 1.20
CA PHE A 310 21.07 16.47 1.44
C PHE A 310 21.01 15.39 0.35
N VAL A 311 19.81 14.92 0.00
CA VAL A 311 19.62 13.88 -1.02
C VAL A 311 20.13 14.30 -2.41
N PRO A 312 19.72 15.46 -2.99
CA PRO A 312 20.21 15.86 -4.30
C PRO A 312 21.71 16.14 -4.28
N VAL A 313 22.26 16.78 -3.24
CA VAL A 313 23.70 17.03 -3.14
C VAL A 313 24.48 15.72 -3.01
N LEU A 314 23.99 14.75 -2.23
CA LEU A 314 24.60 13.43 -2.12
C LEU A 314 24.57 12.71 -3.47
N CYS A 315 23.44 12.73 -4.19
CA CYS A 315 23.33 12.12 -5.51
C CYS A 315 24.30 12.74 -6.53
N VAL A 316 24.35 14.07 -6.61
CA VAL A 316 25.27 14.78 -7.50
C VAL A 316 26.73 14.50 -7.12
N THR A 317 27.05 14.49 -5.82
CA THR A 317 28.41 14.19 -5.33
C THR A 317 28.80 12.76 -5.68
N VAL A 318 27.93 11.78 -5.43
CA VAL A 318 28.18 10.37 -5.77
C VAL A 318 28.32 10.20 -7.28
N LEU A 319 27.48 10.85 -8.09
CA LEU A 319 27.58 10.79 -9.55
C LEU A 319 28.88 11.40 -10.06
N ALA A 320 29.29 12.57 -9.52
CA ALA A 320 30.56 13.20 -9.85
C ALA A 320 31.76 12.33 -9.45
N LEU A 321 31.71 11.68 -8.28
CA LEU A 321 32.72 10.72 -7.83
C LEU A 321 32.75 9.46 -8.70
N LEU A 322 31.62 9.03 -9.25
CA LEU A 322 31.53 7.84 -10.09
C LEU A 322 32.09 8.09 -11.50
N ILE A 323 31.93 9.31 -12.02
CA ILE A 323 32.47 9.73 -13.32
C ILE A 323 33.98 10.04 -13.21
N SER A 324 34.45 10.51 -12.05
CA SER A 324 35.86 10.84 -11.84
C SER A 324 36.71 9.59 -11.56
N ILE A 325 37.85 9.47 -12.25
CA ILE A 325 38.86 8.42 -11.98
C ILE A 325 39.37 8.52 -10.53
N ILE A 326 39.58 9.75 -10.03
CA ILE A 326 39.98 10.03 -8.64
C ILE A 326 38.81 9.77 -7.67
N GLY A 327 37.57 9.83 -8.16
CA GLY A 327 36.39 9.67 -7.34
C GLY A 327 36.13 8.22 -6.91
N ILE A 328 36.57 7.21 -7.66
CA ILE A 328 36.41 5.78 -7.30
C ILE A 328 37.04 5.44 -5.93
N PRO A 329 38.30 5.80 -5.62
CA PRO A 329 38.84 5.57 -4.28
C PRO A 329 38.11 6.42 -3.22
N LEU A 330 37.70 7.65 -3.56
CA LEU A 330 36.98 8.54 -2.63
C LEU A 330 35.53 8.09 -2.37
N LEU A 331 34.93 7.31 -3.28
CA LEU A 331 33.60 6.72 -3.11
C LEU A 331 33.54 5.80 -1.88
N ILE A 332 34.68 5.20 -1.49
CA ILE A 332 34.78 4.39 -0.27
C ILE A 332 34.55 5.21 1.00
N LEU A 333 34.75 6.53 0.96
CA LEU A 333 34.58 7.45 2.07
C LEU A 333 33.12 7.92 2.23
N VAL A 334 32.31 7.87 1.18
CA VAL A 334 30.89 8.25 1.21
C VAL A 334 30.10 7.54 2.33
N PRO A 335 30.16 6.20 2.52
CA PRO A 335 29.45 5.57 3.63
C PRO A 335 29.92 6.06 5.01
N PHE A 336 31.21 6.38 5.17
CA PHE A 336 31.72 6.97 6.42
C PHE A 336 31.15 8.38 6.64
N ALA A 337 31.00 9.18 5.59
CA ALA A 337 30.36 10.49 5.67
C ALA A 337 28.87 10.38 6.06
N ILE A 338 28.15 9.39 5.51
CA ILE A 338 26.74 9.11 5.89
C ILE A 338 26.66 8.70 7.37
N ILE A 339 27.55 7.83 7.85
CA ILE A 339 27.60 7.42 9.26
C ILE A 339 27.89 8.64 10.16
N LEU A 340 28.88 9.45 9.81
CA LEU A 340 29.22 10.67 10.56
C LEU A 340 28.01 11.62 10.62
N MET A 341 27.30 11.79 9.50
CA MET A 341 26.07 12.57 9.45
C MET A 341 25.00 11.97 10.37
N GLY A 342 24.82 10.65 10.35
CA GLY A 342 23.90 9.94 11.24
C GLY A 342 24.21 10.18 12.72
N VAL A 343 25.48 10.24 13.11
CA VAL A 343 25.90 10.58 14.48
C VAL A 343 25.53 12.02 14.82
N VAL A 344 25.75 12.98 13.92
CA VAL A 344 25.34 14.39 14.13
C VAL A 344 23.82 14.50 14.30
N MET A 345 23.08 13.79 13.45
CA MET A 345 21.62 13.72 13.50
C MET A 345 21.14 13.12 14.83
N LEU A 346 21.80 12.07 15.30
CA LEU A 346 21.51 11.40 16.57
C LEU A 346 21.80 12.31 17.78
N VAL A 347 22.88 13.09 17.75
CA VAL A 347 23.16 14.13 18.77
C VAL A 347 22.05 15.16 18.80
N GLY A 348 21.61 15.60 17.62
CA GLY A 348 20.47 16.51 17.46
C GLY A 348 19.17 15.96 18.06
N TYR A 349 18.81 14.74 17.70
CA TYR A 349 17.64 14.06 18.25
C TYR A 349 17.73 13.88 19.77
N THR A 350 18.92 13.53 20.29
CA THR A 350 19.15 13.38 21.74
C THR A 350 18.92 14.69 22.48
N ALA A 351 19.32 15.83 21.89
CA ALA A 351 19.05 17.16 22.46
C ALA A 351 17.55 17.49 22.45
N ALA A 352 16.84 17.20 21.35
CA ALA A 352 15.39 17.36 21.28
C ALA A 352 14.67 16.47 22.31
N ALA A 353 15.11 15.23 22.48
CA ALA A 353 14.59 14.32 23.50
C ALA A 353 14.86 14.84 24.93
N HIS A 354 16.03 15.42 25.20
CA HIS A 354 16.33 16.00 26.51
C HIS A 354 15.34 17.14 26.86
N LEU A 355 15.02 17.99 25.91
CA LEU A 355 14.02 19.05 26.09
C LEU A 355 12.61 18.50 26.31
N ALA A 356 12.21 17.50 25.51
CA ALA A 356 10.92 16.82 25.68
C ALA A 356 10.81 16.12 27.04
N GLY A 357 11.92 15.54 27.52
CA GLY A 357 12.01 14.87 28.82
C GLY A 357 11.92 15.83 29.99
N GLY A 358 12.61 16.98 29.91
CA GLY A 358 12.50 18.05 30.92
C GLY A 358 11.07 18.57 31.02
N TRP A 359 10.46 18.89 29.87
CA TRP A 359 9.07 19.33 29.82
C TRP A 359 8.08 18.29 30.35
N ALA A 360 8.30 17.00 30.05
CA ALA A 360 7.45 15.92 30.55
C ALA A 360 7.59 15.72 32.07
N LEU A 361 8.81 15.81 32.61
CA LEU A 361 9.08 15.67 34.04
C LEU A 361 8.54 16.84 34.86
N GLU A 362 8.71 18.07 34.37
CA GLU A 362 8.13 19.27 34.98
C GLU A 362 6.60 19.18 35.07
N ARG A 363 5.95 18.63 34.04
CA ARG A 363 4.49 18.44 34.03
C ARG A 363 4.00 17.43 35.08
N ILE A 364 4.86 16.51 35.51
CA ILE A 364 4.60 15.53 36.57
C ILE A 364 5.09 16.05 37.94
N GLY A 365 5.69 17.25 37.99
CA GLY A 365 6.21 17.85 39.21
C GLY A 365 7.50 17.21 39.72
N ARG A 366 8.23 16.44 38.89
CA ARG A 366 9.53 15.87 39.24
C ARG A 366 10.66 16.65 38.58
N THR A 367 11.66 17.03 39.37
CA THR A 367 12.91 17.60 38.84
C THR A 367 14.03 16.59 39.08
N GLU A 368 14.47 15.93 38.02
CA GLU A 368 15.53 14.93 38.10
C GLU A 368 16.82 15.49 37.51
N ARG A 369 17.91 15.41 38.28
CA ARG A 369 19.22 15.92 37.85
C ARG A 369 19.98 14.94 36.96
N ASN A 370 19.55 13.69 36.91
CA ASN A 370 20.21 12.63 36.14
C ASN A 370 19.90 12.77 34.63
N PRO A 371 20.88 13.13 33.77
CA PRO A 371 20.64 13.37 32.35
C PRO A 371 20.12 12.15 31.60
N TYR A 372 20.55 10.95 31.97
CA TYR A 372 20.13 9.70 31.33
C TYR A 372 18.64 9.44 31.54
N PHE A 373 18.13 9.76 32.73
CA PHE A 373 16.71 9.61 33.06
C PHE A 373 15.88 10.62 32.29
N VAL A 374 16.32 11.88 32.22
CA VAL A 374 15.64 12.94 31.45
C VAL A 374 15.56 12.56 29.97
N VAL A 375 16.66 12.12 29.36
CA VAL A 375 16.68 11.68 27.95
C VAL A 375 15.76 10.48 27.74
N THR A 376 15.78 9.50 28.64
CA THR A 376 14.92 8.30 28.55
C THR A 376 13.45 8.69 28.58
N ILE A 377 13.04 9.54 29.53
CA ILE A 377 11.66 10.03 29.62
C ILE A 377 11.28 10.82 28.37
N GLY A 378 12.20 11.63 27.84
CA GLY A 378 11.98 12.34 26.59
C GLY A 378 11.75 11.44 25.39
N ILE A 379 12.57 10.39 25.22
CA ILE A 379 12.39 9.39 24.15
C ILE A 379 11.08 8.65 24.35
N VAL A 380 10.73 8.26 25.59
CA VAL A 380 9.45 7.61 25.90
C VAL A 380 8.27 8.55 25.64
N ALA A 381 8.40 9.86 25.89
CA ALA A 381 7.35 10.83 25.61
C ALA A 381 7.12 11.00 24.09
N ILE A 382 8.21 11.12 23.31
CA ILE A 382 8.14 11.26 21.85
C ILE A 382 7.64 9.95 21.21
N ALA A 383 8.27 8.82 21.53
CA ALA A 383 7.93 7.53 20.95
C ALA A 383 6.61 6.97 21.51
N GLY A 384 6.24 7.35 22.73
CA GLY A 384 5.04 6.90 23.42
C GLY A 384 3.77 7.26 22.67
N LEU A 385 3.70 8.45 22.08
CA LEU A 385 2.55 8.85 21.27
C LEU A 385 2.43 8.00 19.98
N THR A 386 3.56 7.72 19.32
CA THR A 386 3.62 6.84 18.15
C THR A 386 3.27 5.39 18.51
N LEU A 387 3.74 4.92 19.67
CA LEU A 387 3.44 3.58 20.20
C LEU A 387 1.98 3.46 20.59
N LEU A 388 1.40 4.47 21.24
CA LEU A 388 -0.01 4.51 21.63
C LEU A 388 -0.92 4.53 20.40
N GLY A 389 -0.59 5.33 19.39
CA GLY A 389 -1.29 5.33 18.10
C GLY A 389 -1.24 3.96 17.42
N ARG A 390 -0.08 3.29 17.45
CA ARG A 390 0.04 1.90 16.96
C ARG A 390 -0.76 0.92 17.80
N LEU A 391 -0.77 1.05 19.12
CA LEU A 391 -1.49 0.14 20.02
C LEU A 391 -3.01 0.29 19.84
N LEU A 392 -3.51 1.52 19.68
CA LEU A 392 -4.89 1.79 19.28
C LEU A 392 -5.21 1.23 17.90
N ALA A 393 -4.29 1.35 16.95
CA ALA A 393 -4.48 0.79 15.61
C ALA A 393 -4.61 -0.75 15.64
N ILE A 394 -3.97 -1.40 16.60
CA ILE A 394 -4.10 -2.84 16.83
C ILE A 394 -5.45 -3.17 17.46
N ALA A 395 -5.86 -2.42 18.49
CA ALA A 395 -7.06 -2.68 19.29
C ALA A 395 -8.37 -2.31 18.56
N LEU A 396 -8.40 -1.19 17.85
CA LEU A 396 -9.59 -0.62 17.21
C LEU A 396 -9.54 -0.66 15.68
N GLY A 397 -8.49 -1.26 15.10
CA GLY A 397 -8.28 -1.30 13.64
C GLY A 397 -7.86 0.08 13.08
N GLY A 398 -8.35 0.43 11.89
CA GLY A 398 -7.94 1.64 11.17
C GLY A 398 -8.12 2.97 11.93
N PHE A 399 -8.93 3.01 12.99
CA PHE A 399 -9.15 4.21 13.81
C PHE A 399 -7.91 4.71 14.57
N GLY A 400 -6.87 3.88 14.75
CA GLY A 400 -5.60 4.34 15.31
C GLY A 400 -4.66 5.04 14.32
N ALA A 401 -4.98 5.00 13.02
CA ALA A 401 -4.12 5.58 11.97
C ALA A 401 -3.87 7.10 12.14
N PRO A 402 -4.87 7.95 12.48
CA PRO A 402 -4.64 9.38 12.66
C PRO A 402 -3.67 9.68 13.81
N LEU A 403 -3.82 9.02 14.97
CA LEU A 403 -2.90 9.20 16.10
C LEU A 403 -1.49 8.74 15.74
N TYR A 404 -1.36 7.63 15.01
CA TYR A 404 -0.06 7.15 14.55
C TYR A 404 0.63 8.16 13.62
N ILE A 405 -0.11 8.77 12.69
CA ILE A 405 0.43 9.80 11.78
C ILE A 405 0.92 11.00 12.58
N VAL A 406 0.16 11.46 13.57
CA VAL A 406 0.56 12.59 14.43
C VAL A 406 1.82 12.25 15.24
N GLY A 407 1.90 11.06 15.82
CA GLY A 407 3.10 10.61 16.54
C GLY A 407 4.33 10.57 15.64
N TYR A 408 4.19 10.04 14.41
CA TYR A 408 5.28 10.00 13.45
C TYR A 408 5.69 11.40 12.98
N LEU A 409 4.75 12.32 12.83
CA LEU A 409 5.03 13.72 12.49
C LEU A 409 5.84 14.41 13.60
N ILE A 410 5.47 14.19 14.87
CA ILE A 410 6.21 14.74 16.01
C ILE A 410 7.62 14.15 16.07
N GLU A 411 7.76 12.85 15.85
CA GLU A 411 9.07 12.20 15.79
C GLU A 411 9.93 12.79 14.66
N TYR A 412 9.36 12.98 13.46
CA TYR A 412 10.03 13.61 12.32
C TYR A 412 10.45 15.06 12.61
N LEU A 413 9.58 15.85 13.26
CA LEU A 413 9.90 17.20 13.70
C LEU A 413 11.05 17.23 14.71
N ALA A 414 11.11 16.26 15.63
CA ALA A 414 12.22 16.14 16.57
C ALA A 414 13.56 15.85 15.85
N TRP A 415 13.55 14.98 14.84
CA TRP A 415 14.72 14.70 14.01
C TRP A 415 15.18 15.93 13.21
N THR A 416 14.26 16.62 12.55
CA THR A 416 14.57 17.80 11.71
C THR A 416 15.12 18.97 12.55
N VAL A 417 14.44 19.34 13.64
CA VAL A 417 14.88 20.42 14.54
C VAL A 417 16.22 20.07 15.18
N GLY A 418 16.38 18.83 15.65
CA GLY A 418 17.63 18.34 16.21
C GLY A 418 18.78 18.42 15.21
N PHE A 419 18.55 17.99 13.97
CA PHE A 419 19.56 18.02 12.91
C PHE A 419 20.02 19.44 12.57
N GLY A 420 19.07 20.37 12.40
CA GLY A 420 19.39 21.77 12.11
C GLY A 420 20.22 22.43 13.21
N ALA A 421 19.89 22.16 14.47
CA ALA A 421 20.66 22.66 15.61
C ALA A 421 22.06 22.03 15.69
N ALA A 422 22.18 20.73 15.44
CA ALA A 422 23.47 20.03 15.45
C ALA A 422 24.43 20.53 14.35
N ILE A 423 23.92 20.73 13.12
CA ILE A 423 24.71 21.30 12.02
C ILE A 423 25.21 22.70 12.37
N GLN A 424 24.35 23.57 12.89
CA GLN A 424 24.76 24.94 13.24
C GLN A 424 25.79 24.96 14.38
N THR A 425 25.69 24.04 15.33
CA THR A 425 26.68 23.89 16.40
C THR A 425 28.03 23.49 15.82
N TRP A 426 28.05 22.49 14.93
CA TRP A 426 29.26 22.06 14.26
C TRP A 426 29.90 23.13 13.36
N ILE A 427 29.10 23.86 12.58
CA ILE A 427 29.60 24.96 11.72
C ILE A 427 30.21 26.08 12.58
N ARG A 428 29.59 26.44 13.71
CA ARG A 428 30.13 27.47 14.61
C ARG A 428 31.43 27.03 15.30
N MET A 429 31.52 25.78 15.73
CA MET A 429 32.77 25.22 16.27
C MET A 429 33.92 25.36 15.25
N ARG A 430 33.62 25.28 13.95
CA ARG A 430 34.60 25.50 12.88
C ARG A 430 34.90 26.98 12.56
N ARG A 431 33.96 27.90 12.80
CA ARG A 431 34.12 29.34 12.51
C ARG A 431 34.79 30.14 13.64
N GLY A 432 35.00 29.54 14.82
CA GLY A 432 35.55 30.21 15.99
C GLY A 432 34.55 31.16 16.67
N PRO A 433 34.81 31.61 17.91
CA PRO A 433 33.98 32.63 18.57
C PRO A 433 34.00 33.91 17.73
N ALA A 434 32.82 34.48 17.46
CA ALA A 434 32.77 35.82 16.89
C ALA A 434 33.47 36.78 17.86
N VAL A 435 34.56 37.39 17.44
CA VAL A 435 35.20 38.47 18.20
C VAL A 435 34.14 39.55 18.37
N PRO A 436 33.71 39.90 19.61
CA PRO A 436 32.75 40.97 19.79
C PRO A 436 33.32 42.24 19.15
N PRO A 437 32.49 43.07 18.49
CA PRO A 437 32.97 44.34 17.97
C PRO A 437 33.65 45.06 19.13
N LEU A 438 34.92 45.44 18.92
CA LEU A 438 35.64 46.28 19.87
C LEU A 438 34.73 47.48 20.15
N SER A 439 34.21 47.56 21.36
CA SER A 439 33.53 48.76 21.83
C SER A 439 34.56 49.87 21.64
N THR A 440 34.35 50.70 20.63
CA THR A 440 35.13 51.92 20.43
C THR A 440 34.94 52.71 21.71
N ALA A 441 35.95 52.69 22.58
CA ALA A 441 35.97 53.48 23.78
C ALA A 441 35.61 54.92 23.40
N ALA A 442 34.62 55.48 24.10
CA ALA A 442 34.26 56.88 23.93
C ALA A 442 35.52 57.74 24.05
N PRO A 443 35.72 58.75 23.18
CA PRO A 443 36.91 59.59 23.25
C PRO A 443 36.95 60.27 24.62
N ALA A 444 38.10 60.18 25.29
CA ALA A 444 38.31 60.79 26.58
C ALA A 444 38.02 62.31 26.50
N PRO A 445 37.34 62.91 27.48
CA PRO A 445 37.14 64.35 27.51
C PRO A 445 38.51 65.03 27.59
N GLY A 446 38.78 65.94 26.65
CA GLY A 446 40.04 66.68 26.58
C GLY A 446 40.26 67.54 27.84
N PRO A 447 41.53 67.78 28.22
CA PRO A 447 41.85 68.63 29.36
C PRO A 447 41.37 70.07 29.10
N ALA A 448 40.85 70.67 30.17
CA ALA A 448 40.09 71.92 30.25
C ALA A 448 40.76 73.16 29.67
#